data_AF-A0A8J4PU51-F1
#
_entry.id   AF-A0A8J4PU51-F1
#
_cell.length_a   1.000
_cell.length_b   1.000
_cell.length_c   1.000
_cell.angle_alpha   90.00
_cell.angle_beta   90.00
_cell.angle_gamma   90.00
#
_symmetry.space_group_name_H-M   'P 1'
#
loop_
_entity.id
_entity.type
_entity.pdbx_description
1 polymer ?
#
loop_
_entity_poly.entity_id
_entity_poly.type
_entity_poly.pdbx_seq_one_letter_code
_entity_poly.pdbx_strand_id
1 'polypeptide(L)'
;MLSIRSTVQTNLVEYCSTTVASRNYATMTKAKKKLLLSKRGNSNTTGVFGKKIDFRSLSKVDPIQPKPYQAQDVDISNDQKLANLATYQDTTPKFHYSPTYAKLGTLTELKDLPENWDEFEYRPKNIKDLKGFIPASEFKIPMKSKIEMSKGASGLSTPFPRFSGNSPPLVAIPSFLGTRYIRGMINNKKQLNVLDHTTLNLIEQFFKVNIANECISSFSIHTTSPGIVHSSGMDFLGLYENRNNQKYIVDYFKKISKLFHLMTVTPKPHISILDGLASGAGTAFTANSGFRVVTENSIFSVPDCAIGFFPNAGNVKFLNRLPGKVGLYLALTGRRLRGVELVQCGIGNFYIPTSRIKYLEEALSRVPERDHYRMMVNLSTQTEPFQLERKGMEPTHFERYREAIKRCFSYKDIDDILGALQHESQFFPENAEWAKRCIANIKNSNPLSIKITMQLFNESPSNLKSSVYFERDYNLSMSLISQENSDLWEGIRARLIYNREPVWKYKSLDEVTQEIVDQHFNYEPTQQADQLKLKHFKSTNLMFETFVDKYISDNQVELNEKDEIAFSTLDRNPFTSEYEDFIKVFYSGAHNLNFYRQKTYQEVMENIHTEDLN
;
A
#
# COMPACT_ATOMS: atom_id res chain seq x y z
N MET A 1 4.51 36.57 58.37
CA MET A 1 3.19 36.16 57.87
C MET A 1 3.39 34.83 57.14
N LEU A 2 3.31 33.68 57.83
CA LEU A 2 2.09 32.87 58.06
C LEU A 2 1.33 32.66 56.73
N SER A 3 1.20 31.46 56.15
CA SER A 3 0.90 30.13 56.70
C SER A 3 1.31 29.06 55.65
N ILE A 4 2.31 28.21 55.89
CA ILE A 4 2.30 26.86 56.51
C ILE A 4 2.06 25.69 55.51
N ARG A 5 3.12 24.90 55.36
CA ARG A 5 3.19 23.50 54.91
C ARG A 5 2.63 22.55 55.98
N SER A 6 2.01 21.43 55.58
CA SER A 6 2.36 20.07 56.04
C SER A 6 1.49 19.05 55.28
N THR A 7 2.04 18.19 54.41
CA THR A 7 2.69 16.89 54.68
C THR A 7 1.70 15.79 55.10
N VAL A 8 1.51 14.75 54.26
CA VAL A 8 1.82 13.33 54.57
C VAL A 8 1.85 12.52 53.25
N GLN A 9 3.04 11.97 52.96
CA GLN A 9 3.32 10.83 52.07
C GLN A 9 2.66 9.54 52.61
N THR A 10 2.06 8.70 51.77
CA THR A 10 2.54 7.33 51.42
C THR A 10 1.51 6.49 50.65
N ASN A 11 2.01 5.89 49.55
CA ASN A 11 1.76 4.54 49.00
C ASN A 11 0.59 4.20 48.06
N LEU A 12 0.99 3.39 47.06
CA LEU A 12 0.29 2.55 46.07
C LEU A 12 -0.13 3.30 44.78
N VAL A 13 0.67 3.29 43.70
CA VAL A 13 0.95 2.16 42.77
C VAL A 13 -0.34 1.51 42.28
N GLU A 14 -0.76 1.88 41.07
CA GLU A 14 -1.22 1.01 39.97
C GLU A 14 -2.17 1.75 39.00
N TYR A 15 -2.09 1.38 37.72
CA TYR A 15 -3.04 1.66 36.61
C TYR A 15 -3.06 3.05 35.96
N CYS A 16 -2.34 3.16 34.83
CA CYS A 16 -2.93 3.62 33.56
C CYS A 16 -2.17 3.06 32.36
N SER A 17 -2.36 1.75 32.13
CA SER A 17 -2.17 1.09 30.85
C SER A 17 -3.54 0.98 30.16
N THR A 18 -3.87 1.94 29.27
CA THR A 18 -5.06 1.80 28.41
C THR A 18 -4.66 1.26 27.04
N THR A 19 -4.58 -0.06 27.01
CA THR A 19 -4.65 -0.94 25.85
C THR A 19 -5.96 -0.68 25.10
N VAL A 20 -5.90 -0.17 23.86
CA VAL A 20 -7.07 -0.13 22.98
C VAL A 20 -7.31 -1.55 22.48
N ALA A 21 -8.18 -2.26 23.19
CA ALA A 21 -8.65 -3.59 22.84
C ALA A 21 -9.44 -3.56 21.51
N SER A 22 -9.03 -4.47 20.62
CA SER A 22 -9.77 -4.93 19.45
C SER A 22 -11.18 -5.38 19.82
N ARG A 23 -12.21 -4.75 19.24
CA ARG A 23 -13.59 -5.25 19.29
C ARG A 23 -13.74 -6.44 18.34
N ASN A 24 -13.76 -7.64 18.90
CA ASN A 24 -14.21 -8.85 18.21
C ASN A 24 -15.68 -9.13 18.56
N TYR A 25 -16.52 -9.32 17.53
CA TYR A 25 -17.82 -9.95 17.65
C TYR A 25 -17.65 -11.45 17.33
N ALA A 26 -17.72 -12.29 18.35
CA ALA A 26 -18.01 -13.70 18.21
C ALA A 26 -19.40 -13.97 18.82
N THR A 27 -20.25 -14.59 18.00
CA THR A 27 -21.58 -15.11 18.31
C THR A 27 -21.57 -16.04 19.53
N MET A 28 -22.35 -15.71 20.58
CA MET A 28 -22.76 -16.68 21.59
C MET A 28 -24.27 -16.94 21.46
N THR A 29 -24.58 -18.14 20.97
CA THR A 29 -25.93 -18.69 20.91
C THR A 29 -26.25 -19.41 22.23
N LYS A 30 -27.40 -19.07 22.80
CA LYS A 30 -28.25 -19.83 23.74
C LYS A 30 -27.61 -20.99 24.52
N ALA A 31 -27.17 -20.73 25.76
CA ALA A 31 -27.32 -21.66 26.89
C ALA A 31 -26.95 -20.99 28.22
N LYS A 32 -27.87 -20.20 28.81
CA LYS A 32 -28.00 -20.00 30.27
C LYS A 32 -29.22 -19.12 30.56
N LYS A 33 -30.40 -19.71 30.36
CA LYS A 33 -31.66 -19.23 30.95
C LYS A 33 -32.02 -20.16 32.11
N LYS A 34 -31.46 -19.88 33.29
CA LYS A 34 -32.04 -20.25 34.60
C LYS A 34 -31.06 -19.88 35.71
N LEU A 35 -31.06 -18.61 36.10
CA LEU A 35 -31.01 -18.22 37.51
C LEU A 35 -31.38 -16.74 37.59
N LEU A 36 -32.14 -16.38 38.62
CA LEU A 36 -32.48 -15.02 39.02
C LEU A 36 -33.68 -14.38 38.29
N LEU A 37 -34.81 -15.09 38.34
CA LEU A 37 -36.09 -14.43 38.66
C LEU A 37 -36.20 -14.35 40.18
N SER A 38 -36.00 -13.17 40.76
CA SER A 38 -36.77 -12.64 41.90
C SER A 38 -36.12 -11.37 42.43
N LYS A 39 -36.62 -10.22 41.96
CA LYS A 39 -37.02 -9.09 42.79
C LYS A 39 -37.62 -8.03 41.88
N ARG A 40 -38.94 -7.94 41.95
CA ARG A 40 -39.77 -6.94 41.30
C ARG A 40 -40.13 -5.86 42.31
N GLY A 41 -40.12 -4.62 41.86
CA GLY A 41 -40.95 -3.51 42.36
C GLY A 41 -40.16 -2.25 42.71
N ASN A 42 -40.53 -1.04 42.31
CA ASN A 42 -41.45 -0.54 41.28
C ASN A 42 -41.28 1.01 41.17
N SER A 43 -41.91 1.62 40.16
CA SER A 43 -42.15 3.08 39.92
C SER A 43 -41.10 3.79 39.04
N ASN A 44 -41.42 4.64 38.05
CA ASN A 44 -42.66 5.20 37.48
C ASN A 44 -42.34 5.79 36.09
N THR A 45 -43.23 5.61 35.09
CA THR A 45 -43.82 6.66 34.19
C THR A 45 -44.58 6.00 33.02
N THR A 46 -45.90 6.19 33.04
CA THR A 46 -46.93 6.00 31.99
C THR A 46 -46.93 7.20 31.02
N GLY A 47 -47.49 7.26 29.80
CA GLY A 47 -48.36 6.44 28.94
C GLY A 47 -48.57 7.17 27.58
N VAL A 48 -48.89 6.50 26.47
CA VAL A 48 -50.21 6.50 25.75
C VAL A 48 -50.08 6.99 24.28
N PHE A 49 -50.36 6.05 23.35
CA PHE A 49 -50.95 6.13 21.99
C PHE A 49 -50.38 7.02 20.86
N GLY A 50 -50.33 6.45 19.63
CA GLY A 50 -50.48 7.25 18.40
C GLY A 50 -49.99 6.68 17.06
N LYS A 51 -50.89 5.96 16.36
CA LYS A 51 -51.14 5.87 14.90
C LYS A 51 -49.99 5.68 13.87
N LYS A 52 -50.14 4.63 13.05
CA LYS A 52 -49.56 4.48 11.70
C LYS A 52 -50.10 5.58 10.76
N ILE A 53 -49.23 6.20 9.98
CA ILE A 53 -49.58 7.09 8.87
C ILE A 53 -49.70 6.24 7.59
N ASP A 54 -50.83 6.37 6.90
CA ASP A 54 -51.11 5.76 5.60
C ASP A 54 -50.73 6.76 4.49
N PHE A 55 -49.73 6.41 3.69
CA PHE A 55 -49.18 7.25 2.62
C PHE A 55 -49.96 7.12 1.30
N ARG A 56 -51.10 6.43 1.28
CA ARG A 56 -51.92 6.23 0.07
C ARG A 56 -52.87 7.38 -0.26
N SER A 57 -52.88 8.46 0.51
CA SER A 57 -53.80 9.60 0.34
C SER A 57 -53.16 10.92 -0.13
N LEU A 58 -51.91 10.92 -0.60
CA LEU A 58 -51.29 12.14 -1.13
C LEU A 58 -51.59 12.34 -2.62
N SER A 59 -51.96 13.57 -2.97
CA SER A 59 -52.34 14.03 -4.31
C SER A 59 -51.24 13.76 -5.33
N LYS A 60 -51.61 13.20 -6.50
CA LYS A 60 -50.68 13.03 -7.62
C LYS A 60 -50.29 14.41 -8.17
N VAL A 61 -48.99 14.62 -8.33
CA VAL A 61 -48.40 15.78 -9.01
C VAL A 61 -48.17 15.39 -10.47
N ASP A 62 -48.60 16.24 -11.41
CA ASP A 62 -48.49 15.95 -12.83
C ASP A 62 -47.03 15.93 -13.31
N PRO A 63 -46.66 15.04 -14.25
CA PRO A 63 -45.30 14.96 -14.77
C PRO A 63 -44.94 16.24 -15.54
N ILE A 64 -43.77 16.81 -15.22
CA ILE A 64 -43.17 17.89 -15.99
C ILE A 64 -42.73 17.34 -17.35
N GLN A 65 -43.31 17.85 -18.43
CA GLN A 65 -42.94 17.51 -19.81
C GLN A 65 -41.60 18.19 -20.17
N PRO A 66 -40.60 17.45 -20.68
CA PRO A 66 -39.33 18.05 -21.12
C PRO A 66 -39.54 18.87 -22.39
N LYS A 67 -38.98 20.09 -22.43
CA LYS A 67 -38.86 20.86 -23.69
C LYS A 67 -37.78 20.22 -24.58
N PRO A 68 -38.00 20.13 -25.91
CA PRO A 68 -37.01 19.56 -26.82
C PRO A 68 -35.85 20.53 -27.03
N TYR A 69 -34.63 19.99 -27.00
CA TYR A 69 -33.42 20.69 -27.44
C TYR A 69 -33.21 20.43 -28.94
N GLN A 70 -33.11 21.49 -29.75
CA GLN A 70 -32.71 21.39 -31.15
C GLN A 70 -31.22 21.69 -31.27
N ALA A 71 -30.45 20.73 -31.79
CA ALA A 71 -29.07 20.96 -32.19
C ALA A 71 -29.05 21.66 -33.56
N GLN A 72 -28.20 22.68 -33.71
CA GLN A 72 -27.80 23.20 -35.02
C GLN A 72 -26.34 22.77 -35.25
N ASP A 73 -26.15 21.80 -36.14
CA ASP A 73 -24.85 21.52 -36.74
C ASP A 73 -24.62 22.49 -37.90
N VAL A 74 -23.43 23.08 -37.96
CA VAL A 74 -22.94 23.77 -39.17
C VAL A 74 -21.75 22.97 -39.68
N ASP A 75 -21.96 22.24 -40.77
CA ASP A 75 -20.93 21.47 -41.47
C ASP A 75 -20.09 22.41 -42.36
N ILE A 76 -18.77 22.43 -42.16
CA ILE A 76 -17.85 23.21 -43.00
C ILE A 76 -17.38 22.39 -44.20
N SER A 77 -17.18 23.09 -45.32
CA SER A 77 -17.01 22.49 -46.64
C SER A 77 -15.72 21.66 -46.79
N ASN A 78 -15.75 20.74 -47.76
CA ASN A 78 -14.65 19.82 -48.04
C ASN A 78 -13.37 20.51 -48.52
N ASP A 79 -13.46 21.71 -49.10
CA ASP A 79 -12.30 22.50 -49.53
C ASP A 79 -11.50 23.03 -48.31
N GLN A 80 -12.20 23.40 -47.24
CA GLN A 80 -11.56 23.80 -45.97
C GLN A 80 -10.89 22.59 -45.29
N LYS A 81 -11.44 21.38 -45.46
CA LYS A 81 -10.87 20.13 -44.94
C LYS A 81 -9.61 19.72 -45.75
N LEU A 82 -9.59 19.94 -47.07
CA LEU A 82 -8.45 19.65 -47.94
C LEU A 82 -7.26 20.62 -47.75
N ALA A 83 -7.53 21.91 -47.51
CA ALA A 83 -6.48 22.89 -47.22
C ALA A 83 -5.70 22.59 -45.92
N ASN A 84 -6.39 22.05 -44.91
CA ASN A 84 -5.78 21.63 -43.64
C ASN A 84 -4.93 20.36 -43.78
N LEU A 85 -5.20 19.52 -44.79
CA LEU A 85 -4.45 18.29 -45.04
C LEU A 85 -3.10 18.55 -45.75
N ALA A 86 -3.00 19.62 -46.53
CA ALA A 86 -1.83 19.93 -47.35
C ALA A 86 -0.64 20.54 -46.60
N THR A 87 -0.82 21.00 -45.34
CA THR A 87 0.26 21.60 -44.53
C THR A 87 1.03 20.60 -43.66
N TYR A 88 0.64 19.32 -43.69
CA TYR A 88 1.30 18.21 -42.99
C TYR A 88 2.21 17.42 -43.95
N GLN A 89 3.34 18.01 -44.37
CA GLN A 89 4.44 17.23 -44.97
C GLN A 89 5.80 17.59 -44.37
N ASP A 90 6.30 16.63 -43.60
CA ASP A 90 7.69 16.15 -43.52
C ASP A 90 8.80 17.05 -42.94
N THR A 91 9.11 16.87 -41.65
CA THR A 91 10.49 16.61 -41.18
C THR A 91 10.45 15.67 -39.96
N THR A 92 11.07 14.52 -40.10
CA THR A 92 11.12 13.42 -39.12
C THR A 92 12.12 13.70 -37.98
N PRO A 93 11.73 13.62 -36.69
CA PRO A 93 12.65 13.24 -35.65
C PRO A 93 12.74 11.71 -35.63
N LYS A 94 13.92 11.16 -35.94
CA LYS A 94 14.23 9.74 -35.82
C LYS A 94 13.96 9.28 -34.38
N PHE A 95 12.86 8.54 -34.22
CA PHE A 95 12.53 7.81 -33.01
C PHE A 95 13.55 6.69 -32.83
N HIS A 96 14.48 6.84 -31.88
CA HIS A 96 15.37 5.74 -31.52
C HIS A 96 14.57 4.69 -30.74
N TYR A 97 14.43 3.53 -31.36
CA TYR A 97 13.82 2.31 -30.87
C TYR A 97 14.34 1.96 -29.46
N SER A 98 13.47 1.96 -28.45
CA SER A 98 13.72 1.16 -27.24
C SER A 98 13.82 -0.30 -27.66
N PRO A 99 14.81 -1.07 -27.20
CA PRO A 99 14.92 -2.49 -27.53
C PRO A 99 13.57 -3.16 -27.23
N THR A 100 13.04 -3.94 -28.17
CA THR A 100 11.90 -4.80 -27.90
C THR A 100 12.20 -5.59 -26.63
N TYR A 101 11.35 -5.42 -25.60
CA TYR A 101 11.51 -5.98 -24.26
C TYR A 101 11.84 -7.50 -24.28
N ALA A 102 11.41 -8.22 -25.32
CA ALA A 102 11.79 -9.60 -25.60
C ALA A 102 13.33 -9.84 -25.63
N LYS A 103 14.12 -8.89 -26.16
CA LYS A 103 15.60 -8.96 -26.19
C LYS A 103 16.26 -8.74 -24.82
N LEU A 104 15.52 -8.21 -23.84
CA LEU A 104 16.02 -7.87 -22.50
C LEU A 104 15.68 -8.92 -21.43
N GLY A 105 15.04 -10.03 -21.81
CA GLY A 105 14.63 -11.09 -20.88
C GLY A 105 13.55 -10.65 -19.86
N THR A 106 12.80 -9.60 -20.17
CA THR A 106 11.62 -9.17 -19.40
C THR A 106 10.39 -9.96 -19.85
N LEU A 107 9.48 -10.28 -18.91
CA LEU A 107 8.20 -10.92 -19.24
C LEU A 107 7.39 -9.97 -20.13
N THR A 108 7.15 -10.34 -21.39
CA THR A 108 6.40 -9.53 -22.35
C THR A 108 5.00 -10.08 -22.63
N GLU A 109 4.89 -11.40 -22.73
CA GLU A 109 3.63 -12.09 -22.97
C GLU A 109 3.41 -13.18 -21.93
N LEU A 110 2.15 -13.50 -21.63
CA LEU A 110 1.83 -14.56 -20.66
C LEU A 110 2.39 -15.93 -21.04
N LYS A 111 2.50 -16.23 -22.34
CA LYS A 111 3.06 -17.48 -22.86
C LYS A 111 4.52 -17.69 -22.48
N ASP A 112 5.22 -16.63 -22.05
CA ASP A 112 6.60 -16.73 -21.61
C ASP A 112 6.70 -17.36 -20.20
N LEU A 113 5.60 -17.41 -19.43
CA LEU A 113 5.52 -18.11 -18.15
C LEU A 113 5.67 -19.63 -18.35
N PRO A 114 6.24 -20.37 -17.38
CA PRO A 114 6.33 -21.84 -17.43
C PRO A 114 4.99 -22.54 -17.69
N GLU A 115 5.00 -23.68 -18.40
CA GLU A 115 3.80 -24.48 -18.67
C GLU A 115 3.10 -24.95 -17.37
N ASN A 116 3.87 -25.24 -16.32
CA ASN A 116 3.36 -25.62 -15.00
C ASN A 116 2.91 -24.43 -14.14
N TRP A 117 2.81 -23.22 -14.71
CA TRP A 117 2.34 -22.06 -13.98
C TRP A 117 0.87 -22.23 -13.54
N ASP A 118 0.06 -22.88 -14.39
CA ASP A 118 -1.39 -23.06 -14.25
C ASP A 118 -1.85 -24.42 -13.69
N GLU A 119 -0.93 -25.32 -13.32
CA GLU A 119 -1.25 -26.67 -12.82
C GLU A 119 -2.12 -26.71 -11.55
N PHE A 120 -2.33 -25.56 -10.89
CA PHE A 120 -3.15 -25.43 -9.70
C PHE A 120 -4.58 -25.01 -10.06
N GLU A 121 -5.43 -26.01 -10.32
CA GLU A 121 -6.86 -25.80 -10.47
C GLU A 121 -7.51 -25.58 -9.08
N TYR A 122 -7.55 -24.32 -8.61
CA TYR A 122 -8.31 -23.99 -7.42
C TYR A 122 -9.80 -24.11 -7.71
N ARG A 123 -10.44 -25.09 -7.07
CA ARG A 123 -11.90 -25.24 -7.09
C ARG A 123 -12.50 -24.46 -5.91
N PRO A 124 -13.17 -23.33 -6.19
CA PRO A 124 -13.76 -22.52 -5.13
C PRO A 124 -14.87 -23.30 -4.45
N LYS A 125 -15.00 -23.12 -3.13
CA LYS A 125 -16.03 -23.79 -2.35
C LYS A 125 -17.44 -23.35 -2.76
N ASN A 126 -17.62 -22.11 -3.23
CA ASN A 126 -18.89 -21.63 -3.76
C ASN A 126 -18.74 -20.89 -5.10
N ILE A 127 -19.71 -21.07 -6.02
CA ILE A 127 -19.79 -20.34 -7.29
C ILE A 127 -19.82 -18.82 -7.09
N LYS A 128 -20.37 -18.33 -5.96
CA LYS A 128 -20.40 -16.90 -5.63
C LYS A 128 -19.01 -16.30 -5.42
N ASP A 129 -18.02 -17.12 -5.05
CA ASP A 129 -16.65 -16.69 -4.81
C ASP A 129 -15.89 -16.46 -6.12
N LEU A 130 -16.34 -17.06 -7.24
CA LEU A 130 -15.83 -16.84 -8.60
C LEU A 130 -16.42 -15.64 -9.33
N LYS A 131 -17.51 -15.03 -8.83
CA LYS A 131 -18.18 -13.91 -9.50
C LYS A 131 -17.41 -12.58 -9.41
N GLY A 132 -16.07 -12.66 -9.33
CA GLY A 132 -15.14 -11.52 -9.27
C GLY A 132 -14.71 -10.96 -10.62
N PHE A 133 -14.91 -11.71 -11.71
CA PHE A 133 -14.67 -11.22 -13.07
C PHE A 133 -15.98 -10.81 -13.72
N ILE A 134 -16.58 -9.72 -13.22
CA ILE A 134 -17.69 -9.07 -13.91
C ILE A 134 -17.08 -7.86 -14.62
N PRO A 135 -16.98 -7.85 -15.96
CA PRO A 135 -16.70 -6.62 -16.70
C PRO A 135 -17.68 -5.55 -16.21
N ALA A 136 -17.24 -4.34 -15.88
CA ALA A 136 -18.16 -3.36 -15.26
C ALA A 136 -19.40 -3.05 -16.11
N SER A 137 -19.37 -3.34 -17.42
CA SER A 137 -20.52 -3.33 -18.33
C SER A 137 -21.64 -4.32 -17.95
N GLU A 138 -21.31 -5.42 -17.28
CA GLU A 138 -22.23 -6.45 -16.79
C GLU A 138 -22.53 -6.31 -15.29
N PHE A 139 -21.77 -5.47 -14.59
CA PHE A 139 -22.01 -5.15 -13.18
C PHE A 139 -23.19 -4.18 -13.08
N LYS A 140 -24.41 -4.72 -13.16
CA LYS A 140 -25.61 -3.96 -12.75
C LYS A 140 -25.47 -3.66 -11.27
N ILE A 141 -25.07 -2.44 -10.93
CA ILE A 141 -25.22 -1.88 -9.59
C ILE A 141 -26.68 -2.13 -9.21
N PRO A 142 -26.99 -3.02 -8.24
CA PRO A 142 -28.35 -3.12 -7.76
C PRO A 142 -28.73 -1.72 -7.29
N MET A 143 -29.79 -1.11 -7.83
CA MET A 143 -30.26 0.23 -7.42
C MET A 143 -30.51 0.36 -5.90
N LYS A 144 -30.39 -0.73 -5.14
CA LYS A 144 -30.48 -0.78 -3.68
C LYS A 144 -29.19 -1.10 -2.92
N SER A 145 -28.06 -1.42 -3.56
CA SER A 145 -26.78 -1.36 -2.85
C SER A 145 -26.36 0.09 -2.80
N LYS A 146 -26.64 0.75 -1.68
CA LYS A 146 -26.18 2.12 -1.44
C LYS A 146 -24.66 2.15 -1.60
N ILE A 147 -24.17 2.67 -2.72
CA ILE A 147 -22.79 3.13 -2.84
C ILE A 147 -22.75 4.43 -2.02
N GLU A 148 -22.46 4.31 -0.73
CA GLU A 148 -22.27 5.47 0.13
C GLU A 148 -20.82 5.96 -0.02
N MET A 149 -20.64 7.16 -0.56
CA MET A 149 -19.42 7.94 -0.40
C MET A 149 -19.31 8.29 1.09
N SER A 150 -18.36 7.70 1.83
CA SER A 150 -18.35 7.85 3.29
C SER A 150 -17.77 9.18 3.73
N LYS A 151 -18.41 9.91 4.65
CA LYS A 151 -17.75 10.97 5.42
C LYS A 151 -16.73 10.31 6.36
N GLY A 152 -15.44 10.58 6.19
CA GLY A 152 -14.38 10.15 7.09
C GLY A 152 -14.50 10.83 8.46
N ALA A 153 -13.66 10.43 9.42
CA ALA A 153 -13.60 11.04 10.76
C ALA A 153 -13.32 12.56 10.72
N SER A 154 -12.81 13.08 9.60
CA SER A 154 -12.59 14.48 9.27
C SER A 154 -13.75 15.17 8.53
N GLY A 155 -14.89 14.49 8.32
CA GLY A 155 -16.05 15.04 7.59
C GLY A 155 -15.92 15.04 6.06
N LEU A 156 -14.73 14.77 5.48
CA LEU A 156 -14.53 14.66 4.03
C LEU A 156 -15.04 13.33 3.47
N SER A 157 -15.74 13.38 2.34
CA SER A 157 -16.20 12.18 1.64
C SER A 157 -15.02 11.40 1.05
N THR A 158 -14.75 10.18 1.53
CA THR A 158 -13.81 9.24 0.91
C THR A 158 -14.30 8.90 -0.50
N PRO A 159 -13.45 9.00 -1.54
CA PRO A 159 -13.89 8.91 -2.94
C PRO A 159 -14.19 7.48 -3.43
N PHE A 160 -14.16 6.49 -2.54
CA PHE A 160 -14.26 5.08 -2.90
C PHE A 160 -15.64 4.49 -2.65
N PRO A 161 -16.13 3.62 -3.55
CA PRO A 161 -17.36 2.90 -3.32
C PRO A 161 -17.21 1.95 -2.13
N ARG A 162 -18.05 2.10 -1.09
CA ARG A 162 -18.20 1.06 -0.06
C ARG A 162 -19.14 -0.02 -0.57
N PHE A 163 -18.61 -1.23 -0.74
CA PHE A 163 -19.43 -2.42 -0.99
C PHE A 163 -20.09 -2.90 0.32
N SER A 164 -21.36 -3.31 0.23
CA SER A 164 -22.15 -3.80 1.37
C SER A 164 -21.81 -5.24 1.77
N GLY A 165 -20.92 -5.92 1.03
CA GLY A 165 -20.52 -7.31 1.28
C GLY A 165 -19.05 -7.56 0.92
N ASN A 166 -18.53 -8.70 1.39
CA ASN A 166 -17.13 -9.13 1.20
C ASN A 166 -16.93 -10.11 0.04
N SER A 167 -17.97 -10.32 -0.77
CA SER A 167 -17.94 -11.20 -1.92
C SER A 167 -18.32 -10.38 -3.15
N PRO A 168 -17.54 -10.47 -4.24
CA PRO A 168 -16.30 -11.23 -4.38
C PRO A 168 -15.14 -10.61 -3.55
N PRO A 169 -14.11 -11.39 -3.17
CA PRO A 169 -13.00 -10.91 -2.35
C PRO A 169 -12.00 -10.04 -3.14
N LEU A 170 -12.12 -10.00 -4.48
CA LEU A 170 -11.48 -9.02 -5.34
C LEU A 170 -12.52 -8.45 -6.31
N VAL A 171 -12.52 -7.14 -6.50
CA VAL A 171 -13.39 -6.44 -7.46
C VAL A 171 -12.51 -5.69 -8.46
N ALA A 172 -12.60 -6.01 -9.75
CA ALA A 172 -11.96 -5.23 -10.81
C ALA A 172 -12.84 -4.05 -11.20
N ILE A 173 -12.28 -2.83 -11.21
CA ILE A 173 -13.01 -1.61 -11.57
C ILE A 173 -12.24 -0.89 -12.69
N PRO A 174 -12.82 -0.75 -13.90
CA PRO A 174 -12.25 0.07 -14.95
C PRO A 174 -12.42 1.56 -14.63
N SER A 175 -11.56 2.41 -15.19
CA SER A 175 -11.77 3.85 -15.10
C SER A 175 -12.98 4.31 -15.93
N PHE A 176 -13.66 5.38 -15.46
CA PHE A 176 -14.87 5.95 -16.04
C PHE A 176 -14.67 6.59 -17.44
N LEU A 177 -13.44 6.87 -17.84
CA LEU A 177 -13.12 7.65 -19.06
C LEU A 177 -11.89 7.07 -19.76
N GLY A 178 -12.07 6.45 -20.94
CA GLY A 178 -10.98 6.02 -21.83
C GLY A 178 -10.07 4.96 -21.17
N THR A 179 -10.41 3.69 -21.36
CA THR A 179 -10.03 2.55 -20.51
C THR A 179 -8.57 2.07 -20.65
N ARG A 180 -7.58 2.89 -20.26
CA ARG A 180 -6.17 2.46 -20.20
C ARG A 180 -5.67 2.10 -18.80
N TYR A 181 -6.43 2.45 -17.77
CA TYR A 181 -6.13 2.12 -16.37
C TYR A 181 -7.28 1.33 -15.75
N ILE A 182 -6.91 0.34 -14.94
CA ILE A 182 -7.84 -0.52 -14.19
C ILE A 182 -7.30 -0.76 -12.78
N ARG A 183 -8.20 -0.83 -11.79
CA ARG A 183 -7.84 -1.13 -10.41
C ARG A 183 -8.49 -2.41 -9.92
N GLY A 184 -7.72 -3.22 -9.19
CA GLY A 184 -8.22 -4.36 -8.43
C GLY A 184 -8.40 -3.98 -6.96
N MET A 185 -9.61 -4.08 -6.43
CA MET A 185 -9.90 -3.74 -5.03
C MET A 185 -10.07 -5.00 -4.19
N ILE A 186 -9.17 -5.21 -3.22
CA ILE A 186 -9.29 -6.31 -2.25
C ILE A 186 -10.44 -5.99 -1.29
N ASN A 187 -11.37 -6.95 -1.19
CA ASN A 187 -12.69 -6.77 -0.59
C ASN A 187 -13.02 -7.83 0.46
N ASN A 188 -12.11 -8.10 1.38
CA ASN A 188 -12.36 -9.02 2.50
C ASN A 188 -12.24 -8.31 3.86
N LYS A 189 -13.12 -7.34 4.09
CA LYS A 189 -13.07 -6.44 5.27
C LYS A 189 -13.14 -7.17 6.61
N LYS A 190 -13.91 -8.27 6.67
CA LYS A 190 -14.12 -9.04 7.93
C LYS A 190 -12.84 -9.71 8.40
N GLN A 191 -11.98 -10.10 7.47
CA GLN A 191 -10.70 -10.73 7.74
C GLN A 191 -9.54 -9.79 7.40
N LEU A 192 -9.76 -8.46 7.48
CA LEU A 192 -8.71 -7.46 7.28
C LEU A 192 -7.94 -7.61 5.95
N ASN A 193 -8.63 -8.01 4.88
CA ASN A 193 -8.05 -8.25 3.57
C ASN A 193 -6.88 -9.26 3.60
N VAL A 194 -7.03 -10.33 4.38
CA VAL A 194 -6.17 -11.53 4.32
C VAL A 194 -6.15 -12.11 2.90
N LEU A 195 -4.98 -12.61 2.52
CA LEU A 195 -4.70 -13.26 1.24
C LEU A 195 -4.93 -14.77 1.32
N ASP A 196 -6.19 -15.19 1.39
CA ASP A 196 -6.56 -16.60 1.29
C ASP A 196 -6.34 -17.13 -0.15
N HIS A 197 -6.47 -18.44 -0.35
CA HIS A 197 -6.33 -19.03 -1.70
C HIS A 197 -7.26 -18.36 -2.72
N THR A 198 -8.50 -18.06 -2.34
CA THR A 198 -9.48 -17.43 -3.23
C THR A 198 -8.96 -16.09 -3.72
N THR A 199 -8.53 -15.24 -2.79
CA THR A 199 -8.02 -13.90 -3.06
C THR A 199 -6.75 -13.96 -3.91
N LEU A 200 -5.81 -14.85 -3.57
CA LEU A 200 -4.58 -15.05 -4.35
C LEU A 200 -4.88 -15.46 -5.80
N ASN A 201 -5.83 -16.37 -6.02
CA ASN A 201 -6.25 -16.78 -7.36
C ASN A 201 -6.85 -15.63 -8.16
N LEU A 202 -7.75 -14.85 -7.57
CA LEU A 202 -8.39 -13.73 -8.25
C LEU A 202 -7.38 -12.62 -8.57
N ILE A 203 -6.41 -12.34 -7.69
CA ILE A 203 -5.37 -11.34 -7.96
C ILE A 203 -4.49 -11.84 -9.10
N GLU A 204 -4.08 -13.11 -9.10
CA GLU A 204 -3.29 -13.66 -10.21
C GLU A 204 -4.03 -13.55 -11.55
N GLN A 205 -5.32 -13.92 -11.57
CA GLN A 205 -6.17 -13.79 -12.77
C GLN A 205 -6.28 -12.32 -13.20
N PHE A 206 -6.47 -11.40 -12.26
CA PHE A 206 -6.49 -9.96 -12.53
C PHE A 206 -5.20 -9.50 -13.20
N PHE A 207 -4.03 -9.88 -12.68
CA PHE A 207 -2.75 -9.55 -13.30
C PHE A 207 -2.64 -10.14 -14.70
N LYS A 208 -2.93 -11.43 -14.86
CA LYS A 208 -2.84 -12.11 -16.16
C LYS A 208 -3.71 -11.44 -17.23
N VAL A 209 -5.01 -11.28 -16.95
CA VAL A 209 -5.93 -10.70 -17.94
C VAL A 209 -5.51 -9.29 -18.33
N ASN A 210 -5.06 -8.47 -17.37
CA ASN A 210 -4.66 -7.09 -17.67
C ASN A 210 -3.28 -6.98 -18.30
N ILE A 211 -2.37 -7.93 -18.08
CA ILE A 211 -1.12 -8.06 -18.84
C ILE A 211 -1.45 -8.36 -20.31
N ALA A 212 -2.35 -9.30 -20.58
CA ALA A 212 -2.74 -9.67 -21.94
C ALA A 212 -3.59 -8.61 -22.67
N ASN A 213 -4.34 -7.78 -21.93
CA ASN A 213 -5.23 -6.79 -22.52
C ASN A 213 -4.48 -5.55 -23.03
N GLU A 214 -4.28 -5.43 -24.34
CA GLU A 214 -3.57 -4.30 -24.97
C GLU A 214 -4.18 -2.93 -24.70
N CYS A 215 -5.48 -2.85 -24.42
CA CYS A 215 -6.14 -1.60 -24.06
C CYS A 215 -5.64 -1.06 -22.70
N ILE A 216 -5.20 -1.94 -21.80
CA ILE A 216 -4.72 -1.58 -20.47
C ILE A 216 -3.23 -1.27 -20.53
N SER A 217 -2.84 -0.04 -20.17
CA SER A 217 -1.45 0.41 -20.08
C SER A 217 -0.88 0.28 -18.66
N SER A 218 -1.72 0.39 -17.63
CA SER A 218 -1.29 0.30 -16.23
C SER A 218 -2.43 -0.20 -15.33
N PHE A 219 -2.08 -0.72 -14.17
CA PHE A 219 -3.08 -1.16 -13.20
C PHE A 219 -2.61 -0.96 -11.76
N SER A 220 -3.56 -0.90 -10.83
CA SER A 220 -3.28 -0.79 -9.40
C SER A 220 -3.98 -1.87 -8.59
N ILE A 221 -3.42 -2.15 -7.42
CA ILE A 221 -4.11 -2.86 -6.36
C ILE A 221 -4.41 -1.89 -5.23
N HIS A 222 -5.66 -1.91 -4.78
CA HIS A 222 -6.19 -1.06 -3.72
C HIS A 222 -7.10 -1.87 -2.78
N THR A 223 -7.67 -1.19 -1.79
CA THR A 223 -8.59 -1.77 -0.81
C THR A 223 -9.99 -1.17 -0.92
N THR A 224 -11.01 -1.97 -0.62
CA THR A 224 -12.38 -1.46 -0.39
C THR A 224 -12.59 -0.85 1.00
N SER A 225 -11.55 -0.86 1.84
CA SER A 225 -11.52 -0.28 3.20
C SER A 225 -10.39 0.75 3.35
N PRO A 226 -10.37 1.81 2.51
CA PRO A 226 -9.39 2.88 2.60
C PRO A 226 -9.42 3.49 4.00
N GLY A 227 -8.26 3.92 4.49
CA GLY A 227 -8.09 4.44 5.84
C GLY A 227 -8.00 3.40 6.96
N ILE A 228 -8.36 2.14 6.70
CA ILE A 228 -8.41 1.09 7.73
C ILE A 228 -7.35 0.02 7.45
N VAL A 229 -7.49 -0.67 6.31
CA VAL A 229 -6.63 -1.81 5.99
C VAL A 229 -6.47 -1.94 4.49
N HIS A 230 -5.21 -2.00 4.05
CA HIS A 230 -4.88 -2.42 2.71
C HIS A 230 -4.90 -3.95 2.63
N SER A 231 -4.00 -4.62 3.38
CA SER A 231 -3.98 -6.08 3.57
C SER A 231 -3.21 -6.47 4.83
N SER A 232 -3.77 -7.36 5.65
CA SER A 232 -3.06 -7.93 6.80
C SER A 232 -2.12 -9.10 6.44
N GLY A 233 -1.96 -9.43 5.16
CA GLY A 233 -1.04 -10.47 4.69
C GLY A 233 -1.64 -11.87 4.62
N MET A 234 -0.84 -12.88 4.97
CA MET A 234 -1.18 -14.29 4.77
C MET A 234 -2.36 -14.76 5.63
N ASP A 235 -3.09 -15.75 5.14
CA ASP A 235 -4.15 -16.45 5.90
C ASP A 235 -3.57 -17.45 6.90
N PHE A 236 -2.88 -16.94 7.92
CA PHE A 236 -2.28 -17.78 8.95
C PHE A 236 -3.30 -18.64 9.71
N LEU A 237 -4.54 -18.16 9.86
CA LEU A 237 -5.61 -18.95 10.48
C LEU A 237 -6.04 -20.11 9.58
N GLY A 238 -6.27 -19.84 8.29
CA GLY A 238 -6.56 -20.90 7.31
C GLY A 238 -5.42 -21.91 7.18
N LEU A 239 -4.17 -21.46 7.20
CA LEU A 239 -2.99 -22.34 7.24
C LEU A 239 -2.97 -23.21 8.51
N TYR A 240 -3.24 -22.62 9.68
CA TYR A 240 -3.26 -23.37 10.94
C TYR A 240 -4.37 -24.41 10.98
N GLU A 241 -5.56 -24.10 10.47
CA GLU A 241 -6.67 -25.06 10.35
C GLU A 241 -6.32 -26.23 9.43
N ASN A 242 -5.55 -25.97 8.37
CA ASN A 242 -5.15 -26.96 7.37
C ASN A 242 -3.70 -27.47 7.56
N ARG A 243 -3.09 -27.27 8.73
CA ARG A 243 -1.68 -27.61 8.99
C ARG A 243 -1.31 -29.08 8.77
N ASN A 244 -2.29 -29.98 8.85
CA ASN A 244 -2.11 -31.42 8.59
C ASN A 244 -2.37 -31.81 7.12
N ASN A 245 -2.75 -30.86 6.28
CA ASN A 245 -3.00 -31.07 4.86
C ASN A 245 -1.81 -30.52 4.05
N GLN A 246 -0.79 -31.36 3.85
CA GLN A 246 0.45 -30.99 3.18
C GLN A 246 0.20 -30.36 1.80
N LYS A 247 -0.72 -30.94 1.02
CA LYS A 247 -1.07 -30.43 -0.30
C LYS A 247 -1.59 -28.99 -0.24
N TYR A 248 -2.49 -28.69 0.71
CA TYR A 248 -3.03 -27.34 0.88
C TYR A 248 -1.91 -26.32 1.20
N ILE A 249 -0.99 -26.68 2.11
CA ILE A 249 0.13 -25.83 2.50
C ILE A 249 1.07 -25.57 1.31
N VAL A 250 1.49 -26.63 0.61
CA VAL A 250 2.37 -26.54 -0.55
C VAL A 250 1.73 -25.67 -1.63
N ASP A 251 0.46 -25.95 -1.98
CA ASP A 251 -0.28 -25.19 -2.98
C ASP A 251 -0.34 -23.69 -2.60
N TYR A 252 -0.58 -23.38 -1.32
CA TYR A 252 -0.66 -22.00 -0.83
C TYR A 252 0.67 -21.25 -1.01
N PHE A 253 1.77 -21.84 -0.53
CA PHE A 253 3.08 -21.17 -0.56
C PHE A 253 3.66 -21.10 -1.97
N LYS A 254 3.38 -22.08 -2.84
CA LYS A 254 3.69 -21.96 -4.28
C LYS A 254 2.91 -20.82 -4.90
N LYS A 255 1.62 -20.72 -4.62
CA LYS A 255 0.74 -19.70 -5.19
C LYS A 255 1.17 -18.28 -4.80
N ILE A 256 1.39 -18.04 -3.51
CA ILE A 256 1.80 -16.71 -3.04
C ILE A 256 3.17 -16.30 -3.59
N SER A 257 4.12 -17.24 -3.67
CA SER A 257 5.45 -16.99 -4.24
C SER A 257 5.38 -16.69 -5.74
N LYS A 258 4.60 -17.47 -6.51
CA LYS A 258 4.35 -17.22 -7.93
C LYS A 258 3.67 -15.87 -8.16
N LEU A 259 2.66 -15.51 -7.37
CA LEU A 259 1.93 -14.26 -7.50
C LEU A 259 2.87 -13.05 -7.32
N PHE A 260 3.59 -12.98 -6.20
CA PHE A 260 4.48 -11.83 -5.95
C PHE A 260 5.69 -11.82 -6.91
N HIS A 261 6.14 -12.98 -7.41
CA HIS A 261 7.08 -13.02 -8.53
C HIS A 261 6.50 -12.40 -9.80
N LEU A 262 5.28 -12.75 -10.19
CA LEU A 262 4.57 -12.15 -11.32
C LEU A 262 4.46 -10.63 -11.17
N MET A 263 4.14 -10.14 -9.98
CA MET A 263 4.08 -8.71 -9.68
C MET A 263 5.43 -8.00 -9.84
N THR A 264 6.54 -8.70 -9.52
CA THR A 264 7.90 -8.15 -9.65
C THR A 264 8.33 -8.01 -11.11
N VAL A 265 7.88 -8.94 -11.96
CA VAL A 265 8.34 -9.07 -13.35
C VAL A 265 7.31 -8.61 -14.39
N THR A 266 6.13 -8.16 -13.97
CA THR A 266 5.07 -7.68 -14.87
C THR A 266 5.58 -6.63 -15.87
N PRO A 267 5.25 -6.74 -17.17
CA PRO A 267 5.68 -5.76 -18.18
C PRO A 267 5.01 -4.39 -18.02
N LYS A 268 3.80 -4.37 -17.45
CA LYS A 268 2.99 -3.15 -17.32
C LYS A 268 3.16 -2.55 -15.93
N PRO A 269 3.19 -1.21 -15.80
CA PRO A 269 3.22 -0.54 -14.50
C PRO A 269 2.13 -1.04 -13.55
N HIS A 270 2.59 -1.66 -12.45
CA HIS A 270 1.77 -1.96 -11.28
C HIS A 270 1.96 -0.83 -10.26
N ILE A 271 0.90 -0.08 -9.98
CA ILE A 271 0.91 1.02 -9.01
C ILE A 271 0.34 0.51 -7.69
N SER A 272 1.16 0.49 -6.64
CA SER A 272 0.69 0.19 -5.29
C SER A 272 0.13 1.46 -4.66
N ILE A 273 -1.15 1.45 -4.30
CA ILE A 273 -1.77 2.54 -3.54
C ILE A 273 -2.03 2.01 -2.12
N LEU A 274 -1.22 2.43 -1.17
CA LEU A 274 -1.30 1.98 0.21
C LEU A 274 -2.16 2.96 1.02
N ASP A 275 -3.45 2.65 1.21
CA ASP A 275 -4.36 3.46 2.04
C ASP A 275 -4.94 2.61 3.20
N GLY A 276 -4.27 2.65 4.35
CA GLY A 276 -4.54 1.81 5.52
C GLY A 276 -3.38 0.87 5.88
N LEU A 277 -3.65 -0.10 6.77
CA LEU A 277 -2.66 -1.07 7.23
C LEU A 277 -2.26 -2.09 6.14
N ALA A 278 -0.96 -2.14 5.85
CA ALA A 278 -0.28 -3.26 5.21
C ALA A 278 0.64 -3.95 6.24
N SER A 279 0.43 -5.25 6.46
CA SER A 279 1.19 -6.02 7.44
C SER A 279 1.68 -7.35 6.86
N GLY A 280 2.90 -7.77 7.21
CA GLY A 280 3.50 -9.03 6.75
C GLY A 280 3.51 -9.10 5.22
N ALA A 281 3.06 -10.21 4.63
CA ALA A 281 2.91 -10.33 3.17
C ALA A 281 2.00 -9.25 2.52
N GLY A 282 1.16 -8.56 3.27
CA GLY A 282 0.36 -7.45 2.74
C GLY A 282 1.21 -6.24 2.34
N THR A 283 2.43 -6.13 2.89
CA THR A 283 3.42 -5.13 2.46
C THR A 283 4.05 -5.46 1.10
N ALA A 284 3.95 -6.71 0.64
CA ALA A 284 4.55 -7.17 -0.61
C ALA A 284 3.88 -6.54 -1.85
N PHE A 285 2.65 -6.03 -1.75
CA PHE A 285 2.05 -5.22 -2.82
C PHE A 285 2.85 -3.95 -3.09
N THR A 286 3.31 -3.30 -2.02
CA THR A 286 4.13 -2.10 -2.08
C THR A 286 5.58 -2.46 -2.41
N ALA A 287 6.16 -3.45 -1.74
CA ALA A 287 7.55 -3.87 -1.93
C ALA A 287 7.87 -4.35 -3.35
N ASN A 288 6.91 -5.00 -4.03
CA ASN A 288 7.07 -5.51 -5.40
C ASN A 288 6.46 -4.55 -6.45
N SER A 289 6.30 -3.27 -6.14
CA SER A 289 5.84 -2.22 -7.06
C SER A 289 6.91 -1.13 -7.23
N GLY A 290 7.07 -0.63 -8.46
CA GLY A 290 7.94 0.50 -8.74
C GLY A 290 7.27 1.87 -8.60
N PHE A 291 5.94 1.93 -8.49
CA PHE A 291 5.19 3.16 -8.25
C PHE A 291 4.40 3.00 -6.95
N ARG A 292 4.94 3.55 -5.86
CA ARG A 292 4.40 3.35 -4.51
C ARG A 292 3.77 4.63 -3.98
N VAL A 293 2.45 4.68 -4.01
CA VAL A 293 1.64 5.77 -3.47
C VAL A 293 1.28 5.45 -2.01
N VAL A 294 1.50 6.40 -1.13
CA VAL A 294 1.11 6.37 0.29
C VAL A 294 0.24 7.57 0.61
N THR A 295 -0.62 7.45 1.61
CA THR A 295 -1.60 8.43 2.08
C THR A 295 -1.33 8.77 3.56
N GLU A 296 -2.09 9.70 4.12
CA GLU A 296 -2.10 9.98 5.57
C GLU A 296 -2.47 8.76 6.43
N ASN A 297 -3.19 7.78 5.88
CA ASN A 297 -3.65 6.60 6.60
C ASN A 297 -2.78 5.36 6.38
N SER A 298 -1.75 5.43 5.54
CA SER A 298 -0.86 4.30 5.31
C SER A 298 -0.21 3.84 6.60
N ILE A 299 -0.21 2.54 6.86
CA ILE A 299 0.56 1.93 7.94
C ILE A 299 1.32 0.76 7.36
N PHE A 300 2.64 0.75 7.49
CA PHE A 300 3.50 -0.33 7.02
C PHE A 300 4.14 -1.06 8.20
N SER A 301 4.02 -2.38 8.24
CA SER A 301 4.51 -3.21 9.35
C SER A 301 4.97 -4.57 8.87
N VAL A 302 6.10 -5.06 9.39
CA VAL A 302 6.63 -6.40 9.07
C VAL A 302 6.85 -7.19 10.37
N PRO A 303 5.78 -7.61 11.06
CA PRO A 303 5.86 -8.21 12.39
C PRO A 303 6.08 -9.74 12.36
N ASP A 304 6.61 -10.28 11.27
CA ASP A 304 6.67 -11.72 11.01
C ASP A 304 7.48 -12.50 12.07
N CYS A 305 8.57 -11.92 12.58
CA CYS A 305 9.37 -12.56 13.65
C CYS A 305 8.59 -12.76 14.95
N ALA A 306 7.60 -11.90 15.24
CA ALA A 306 6.80 -11.99 16.47
C ALA A 306 5.80 -13.15 16.47
N ILE A 307 5.54 -13.75 15.30
CA ILE A 307 4.64 -14.89 15.12
C ILE A 307 5.38 -16.19 14.77
N GLY A 308 6.71 -16.24 14.90
CA GLY A 308 7.49 -17.42 14.54
C GLY A 308 7.72 -17.58 13.04
N PHE A 309 7.70 -16.48 12.29
CA PHE A 309 7.94 -16.46 10.86
C PHE A 309 9.02 -15.44 10.48
N PHE A 310 9.33 -15.32 9.19
CA PHE A 310 10.29 -14.33 8.69
C PHE A 310 9.64 -13.45 7.62
N PRO A 311 10.17 -12.24 7.34
CA PRO A 311 9.68 -11.43 6.23
C PRO A 311 9.83 -12.20 4.91
N ASN A 312 8.73 -12.54 4.25
CA ASN A 312 8.73 -13.30 2.99
C ASN A 312 8.15 -12.47 1.82
N ALA A 313 7.80 -13.15 0.73
CA ALA A 313 7.15 -12.55 -0.44
C ALA A 313 7.97 -11.41 -1.08
N GLY A 314 9.30 -11.52 -1.03
CA GLY A 314 10.22 -10.50 -1.55
C GLY A 314 10.43 -9.28 -0.67
N ASN A 315 9.84 -9.24 0.52
CA ASN A 315 10.00 -8.12 1.43
C ASN A 315 11.46 -7.92 1.85
N VAL A 316 12.24 -8.98 2.14
CA VAL A 316 13.66 -8.83 2.52
C VAL A 316 14.44 -8.07 1.46
N LYS A 317 14.29 -8.43 0.18
CA LYS A 317 15.01 -7.77 -0.93
C LYS A 317 14.67 -6.28 -1.00
N PHE A 318 13.41 -5.92 -0.77
CA PHE A 318 12.98 -4.53 -0.74
C PHE A 318 13.52 -3.79 0.49
N LEU A 319 13.29 -4.35 1.68
CA LEU A 319 13.70 -3.77 2.96
C LEU A 319 15.21 -3.57 3.05
N ASN A 320 16.01 -4.51 2.54
CA ASN A 320 17.48 -4.44 2.59
C ASN A 320 18.05 -3.29 1.73
N ARG A 321 17.28 -2.79 0.76
CA ARG A 321 17.66 -1.64 -0.08
C ARG A 321 17.23 -0.29 0.49
N LEU A 322 16.39 -0.27 1.53
CA LEU A 322 15.98 0.98 2.16
C LEU A 322 17.18 1.65 2.86
N PRO A 323 17.28 2.99 2.80
CA PRO A 323 18.40 3.72 3.37
C PRO A 323 18.45 3.61 4.90
N GLY A 324 19.65 3.79 5.46
CA GLY A 324 19.84 3.91 6.90
C GLY A 324 19.45 2.67 7.72
N LYS A 325 19.44 1.47 7.10
CA LYS A 325 19.12 0.19 7.76
C LYS A 325 17.71 0.12 8.37
N VAL A 326 16.82 1.01 7.96
CA VAL A 326 15.42 1.03 8.41
C VAL A 326 14.70 -0.29 8.12
N GLY A 327 15.02 -0.95 7.01
CA GLY A 327 14.38 -2.22 6.65
C GLY A 327 14.66 -3.34 7.67
N LEU A 328 15.90 -3.46 8.15
CA LEU A 328 16.25 -4.45 9.17
C LEU A 328 15.61 -4.09 10.52
N TYR A 329 15.60 -2.81 10.87
CA TYR A 329 14.88 -2.32 12.04
C TYR A 329 13.39 -2.70 12.03
N LEU A 330 12.71 -2.52 10.90
CA LEU A 330 11.29 -2.89 10.76
C LEU A 330 11.07 -4.39 10.88
N ALA A 331 11.92 -5.19 10.24
CA ALA A 331 11.83 -6.64 10.25
C ALA A 331 12.05 -7.25 11.64
N LEU A 332 13.04 -6.77 12.40
CA LEU A 332 13.39 -7.31 13.71
C LEU A 332 12.46 -6.82 14.83
N THR A 333 11.99 -5.57 14.76
CA THR A 333 11.21 -4.96 15.85
C THR A 333 9.69 -4.99 15.61
N GLY A 334 9.25 -5.30 14.40
CA GLY A 334 7.85 -5.23 13.98
C GLY A 334 7.25 -3.82 14.06
N ARG A 335 8.09 -2.76 14.08
CA ARG A 335 7.62 -1.38 14.20
C ARG A 335 6.70 -1.02 13.04
N ARG A 336 5.65 -0.26 13.38
CA ARG A 336 4.74 0.37 12.41
C ARG A 336 5.23 1.76 12.06
N LEU A 337 5.42 2.03 10.77
CA LEU A 337 5.60 3.39 10.25
C LEU A 337 4.30 3.86 9.62
N ARG A 338 4.03 5.17 9.68
CA ARG A 338 2.75 5.74 9.26
C ARG A 338 2.90 6.91 8.31
N GLY A 339 1.98 6.97 7.35
CA GLY A 339 1.81 8.04 6.39
C GLY A 339 3.12 8.58 5.83
N VAL A 340 3.45 9.82 6.16
CA VAL A 340 4.63 10.50 5.63
C VAL A 340 5.95 9.78 5.96
N GLU A 341 6.03 9.06 7.08
CA GLU A 341 7.25 8.34 7.47
C GLU A 341 7.67 7.33 6.41
N LEU A 342 6.69 6.81 5.65
CA LEU A 342 6.93 5.87 4.56
C LEU A 342 7.67 6.53 3.40
N VAL A 343 7.39 7.80 3.10
CA VAL A 343 8.17 8.54 2.09
C VAL A 343 9.55 8.86 2.63
N GLN A 344 9.64 9.32 3.89
CA GLN A 344 10.90 9.69 4.53
C GLN A 344 11.92 8.54 4.55
N CYS A 345 11.46 7.30 4.71
CA CYS A 345 12.31 6.12 4.75
C CYS A 345 12.43 5.38 3.41
N GLY A 346 11.85 5.91 2.33
CA GLY A 346 11.93 5.35 0.97
C GLY A 346 10.95 4.19 0.66
N ILE A 347 10.02 3.89 1.57
CA ILE A 347 8.95 2.90 1.33
C ILE A 347 7.94 3.43 0.30
N GLY A 348 7.50 4.67 0.43
CA GLY A 348 6.64 5.35 -0.54
C GLY A 348 7.45 6.27 -1.44
N ASN A 349 7.04 6.40 -2.70
CA ASN A 349 7.61 7.39 -3.62
C ASN A 349 6.76 8.67 -3.67
N PHE A 350 5.43 8.51 -3.55
CA PHE A 350 4.45 9.58 -3.71
C PHE A 350 3.54 9.65 -2.49
N TYR A 351 3.45 10.82 -1.86
CA TYR A 351 2.48 11.09 -0.80
C TYR A 351 1.24 11.78 -1.39
N ILE A 352 0.16 11.03 -1.54
CA ILE A 352 -1.09 11.52 -2.13
C ILE A 352 -2.20 11.32 -1.10
N PRO A 353 -2.85 12.40 -0.62
CA PRO A 353 -3.94 12.27 0.33
C PRO A 353 -5.06 11.36 -0.17
N THR A 354 -5.71 10.63 0.73
CA THR A 354 -6.82 9.74 0.39
C THR A 354 -7.91 10.45 -0.42
N SER A 355 -8.17 11.74 -0.14
CA SER A 355 -9.15 12.57 -0.85
C SER A 355 -8.81 12.81 -2.33
N ARG A 356 -7.53 12.75 -2.70
CA ARG A 356 -7.04 13.01 -4.06
C ARG A 356 -6.92 11.76 -4.93
N ILE A 357 -7.07 10.56 -4.36
CA ILE A 357 -6.85 9.32 -5.13
C ILE A 357 -7.78 9.22 -6.35
N LYS A 358 -9.04 9.66 -6.27
CA LYS A 358 -9.92 9.68 -7.47
C LYS A 358 -9.34 10.50 -8.62
N TYR A 359 -8.71 11.65 -8.34
CA TYR A 359 -8.13 12.51 -9.36
C TYR A 359 -6.89 11.88 -9.96
N LEU A 360 -6.09 11.20 -9.12
CA LEU A 360 -4.98 10.37 -9.60
C LEU A 360 -5.49 9.30 -10.58
N GLU A 361 -6.54 8.57 -10.23
CA GLU A 361 -7.07 7.50 -11.08
C GLU A 361 -7.64 8.01 -12.41
N GLU A 362 -8.33 9.16 -12.39
CA GLU A 362 -8.78 9.84 -13.61
C GLU A 362 -7.60 10.31 -14.47
N ALA A 363 -6.51 10.77 -13.85
CA ALA A 363 -5.30 11.15 -14.58
C ALA A 363 -4.61 9.93 -15.19
N LEU A 364 -4.50 8.82 -14.44
CA LEU A 364 -3.91 7.56 -14.88
C LEU A 364 -4.66 6.95 -16.07
N SER A 365 -5.99 7.09 -16.13
CA SER A 365 -6.75 6.56 -17.28
C SER A 365 -6.53 7.33 -18.58
N ARG A 366 -6.05 8.57 -18.49
CA ARG A 366 -5.72 9.41 -19.65
C ARG A 366 -4.26 9.29 -20.10
N VAL A 367 -3.47 8.41 -19.47
CA VAL A 367 -2.07 8.18 -19.84
C VAL A 367 -2.03 7.45 -21.19
N PRO A 368 -1.33 8.01 -22.21
CA PRO A 368 -1.11 7.34 -23.48
C PRO A 368 -0.39 5.98 -23.32
N GLU A 369 -0.47 5.11 -24.32
CA GLU A 369 0.22 3.82 -24.25
C GLU A 369 1.73 4.01 -24.06
N ARG A 370 2.32 3.24 -23.13
CA ARG A 370 3.78 3.19 -22.89
C ARG A 370 4.41 4.55 -22.53
N ASP A 371 3.60 5.55 -22.18
CA ASP A 371 4.06 6.86 -21.74
C ASP A 371 4.26 6.88 -20.22
N HIS A 372 5.31 6.19 -19.77
CA HIS A 372 5.64 6.11 -18.35
C HIS A 372 6.01 7.47 -17.77
N TYR A 373 6.53 8.39 -18.59
CA TYR A 373 6.84 9.76 -18.16
C TYR A 373 5.56 10.53 -17.82
N ARG A 374 4.54 10.48 -18.68
CA ARG A 374 3.23 11.09 -18.38
C ARG A 374 2.56 10.50 -17.15
N MET A 375 2.63 9.18 -16.97
CA MET A 375 2.13 8.53 -15.76
C MET A 375 2.80 9.08 -14.50
N MET A 376 4.11 9.25 -14.57
CA MET A 376 4.89 9.78 -13.49
C MET A 376 4.51 11.26 -13.25
N VAL A 377 4.46 12.12 -14.26
CA VAL A 377 4.01 13.52 -14.12
C VAL A 377 2.63 13.59 -13.43
N ASN A 378 1.70 12.70 -13.81
CA ASN A 378 0.40 12.60 -13.16
C ASN A 378 0.51 12.20 -11.67
N LEU A 379 1.41 11.29 -11.30
CA LEU A 379 1.67 10.96 -9.89
C LEU A 379 2.26 12.15 -9.12
N SER A 380 3.26 12.85 -9.67
CA SER A 380 3.89 14.00 -9.00
C SER A 380 2.95 15.20 -8.86
N THR A 381 2.15 15.50 -9.87
CA THR A 381 1.18 16.62 -9.81
C THR A 381 0.09 16.40 -8.76
N GLN A 382 -0.24 15.14 -8.44
CA GLN A 382 -1.18 14.81 -7.37
C GLN A 382 -0.49 14.66 -6.00
N THR A 383 0.83 14.56 -5.97
CA THR A 383 1.62 14.45 -4.74
C THR A 383 1.62 15.78 -4.02
N GLU A 384 1.31 15.76 -2.73
CA GLU A 384 1.45 16.98 -1.93
C GLU A 384 2.93 17.26 -1.65
N PRO A 385 3.40 18.52 -1.81
CA PRO A 385 4.78 18.86 -1.56
C PRO A 385 5.15 18.51 -0.12
N PHE A 386 6.16 17.65 0.02
CA PHE A 386 6.68 17.20 1.31
C PHE A 386 7.16 18.37 2.21
N GLN A 387 7.52 19.50 1.59
CA GLN A 387 8.20 20.65 2.23
C GLN A 387 7.28 21.81 2.62
N LEU A 388 6.00 21.82 2.24
CA LEU A 388 5.10 22.90 2.64
C LEU A 388 4.68 22.70 4.11
N GLU A 389 5.44 23.35 4.98
CA GLU A 389 5.05 23.81 6.32
C GLU A 389 4.82 22.74 7.39
N ARG A 390 5.91 22.12 7.86
CA ARG A 390 5.96 21.56 9.23
C ARG A 390 6.66 22.47 10.25
N LYS A 391 6.68 23.79 10.00
CA LYS A 391 7.18 24.75 11.01
C LYS A 391 6.30 24.65 12.25
N GLY A 392 6.87 24.18 13.36
CA GLY A 392 6.19 24.02 14.65
C GLY A 392 5.53 22.65 14.91
N MET A 393 5.67 21.67 14.01
CA MET A 393 5.23 20.29 14.29
C MET A 393 6.36 19.47 14.94
N GLU A 394 5.99 18.59 15.86
CA GLU A 394 6.92 17.61 16.43
C GLU A 394 7.49 16.69 15.33
N PRO A 395 8.78 16.32 15.40
CA PRO A 395 9.39 15.42 14.43
C PRO A 395 8.70 14.05 14.47
N THR A 396 8.62 13.41 13.30
CA THR A 396 8.12 12.03 13.20
C THR A 396 9.03 11.07 13.95
N HIS A 397 8.53 9.84 14.18
CA HIS A 397 9.36 8.82 14.83
C HIS A 397 10.58 8.48 13.96
N PHE A 398 10.42 8.36 12.65
CA PHE A 398 11.55 8.16 11.77
C PHE A 398 12.54 9.33 11.80
N GLU A 399 12.08 10.59 11.71
CA GLU A 399 12.96 11.77 11.82
C GLU A 399 13.77 11.80 13.11
N ARG A 400 13.10 11.50 14.24
CA ARG A 400 13.73 11.50 15.56
C ARG A 400 14.80 10.43 15.71
N TYR A 401 14.57 9.24 15.16
CA TYR A 401 15.43 8.07 15.43
C TYR A 401 16.25 7.59 14.23
N ARG A 402 16.19 8.23 13.05
CA ARG A 402 16.89 7.74 11.83
C ARG A 402 18.38 7.50 12.03
N GLU A 403 19.08 8.38 12.74
CA GLU A 403 20.51 8.24 12.99
C GLU A 403 20.80 7.12 14.01
N ALA A 404 19.98 7.00 15.06
CA ALA A 404 20.08 5.92 16.03
C ALA A 404 19.77 4.55 15.40
N ILE A 405 18.76 4.47 14.52
CA ILE A 405 18.44 3.28 13.72
C ILE A 405 19.66 2.89 12.88
N LYS A 406 20.21 3.85 12.13
CA LYS A 406 21.39 3.61 11.29
C LYS A 406 22.57 3.10 12.12
N ARG A 407 22.88 3.72 13.26
CA ARG A 407 23.96 3.27 14.15
C ARG A 407 23.72 1.86 14.69
N CYS A 408 22.54 1.61 15.26
CA CYS A 408 22.28 0.36 15.99
C CYS A 408 22.04 -0.84 15.07
N PHE A 409 21.48 -0.66 13.88
CA PHE A 409 21.09 -1.75 12.97
C PHE A 409 22.06 -1.93 11.79
N SER A 410 23.28 -1.39 11.87
CA SER A 410 24.31 -1.56 10.84
C SER A 410 25.17 -2.82 11.01
N TYR A 411 25.05 -3.51 12.15
CA TYR A 411 25.82 -4.72 12.44
C TYR A 411 25.24 -5.96 11.74
N LYS A 412 26.09 -6.96 11.53
CA LYS A 412 25.73 -8.23 10.89
C LYS A 412 25.28 -9.30 11.90
N ASP A 413 25.63 -9.15 13.16
CA ASP A 413 25.20 -10.02 14.25
C ASP A 413 24.10 -9.35 15.09
N ILE A 414 23.15 -10.15 15.57
CA ILE A 414 22.07 -9.69 16.44
C ILE A 414 22.59 -9.27 17.82
N ASP A 415 23.63 -9.92 18.32
CA ASP A 415 24.19 -9.62 19.64
C ASP A 415 24.89 -8.26 19.64
N ASP A 416 25.55 -7.91 18.55
CA ASP A 416 26.10 -6.57 18.31
C ASP A 416 24.98 -5.52 18.21
N ILE A 417 23.87 -5.81 17.52
CA ILE A 417 22.70 -4.90 17.45
C ILE A 417 22.13 -4.68 18.86
N LEU A 418 21.97 -5.74 19.65
CA LEU A 418 21.46 -5.65 21.02
C LEU A 418 22.43 -4.87 21.92
N GLY A 419 23.75 -5.06 21.77
CA GLY A 419 24.78 -4.29 22.46
C GLY A 419 24.74 -2.81 22.08
N ALA A 420 24.61 -2.50 20.80
CA ALA A 420 24.48 -1.13 20.30
C ALA A 420 23.21 -0.45 20.83
N LEU A 421 22.07 -1.15 20.85
CA LEU A 421 20.83 -0.64 21.45
C LEU A 421 20.97 -0.43 22.97
N GLN A 422 21.66 -1.32 23.68
CA GLN A 422 21.90 -1.15 25.11
C GLN A 422 22.76 0.09 25.37
N HIS A 423 23.85 0.26 24.61
CA HIS A 423 24.68 1.47 24.65
C HIS A 423 23.85 2.72 24.32
N GLU A 424 23.08 2.70 23.24
CA GLU A 424 22.20 3.80 22.85
C GLU A 424 21.22 4.14 23.99
N SER A 425 20.71 3.11 24.71
CA SER A 425 19.79 3.31 25.81
C SER A 425 20.40 3.94 27.07
N GLN A 426 21.71 3.80 27.26
CA GLN A 426 22.45 4.27 28.44
C GLN A 426 23.05 5.66 28.22
N PHE A 427 23.59 5.90 27.02
CA PHE A 427 24.40 7.09 26.73
C PHE A 427 23.67 8.20 25.96
N PHE A 428 22.49 7.91 25.40
CA PHE A 428 21.65 8.91 24.70
C PHE A 428 20.26 8.98 25.35
N PRO A 429 20.07 9.84 26.38
CA PRO A 429 18.83 9.91 27.14
C PRO A 429 17.56 10.11 26.28
N GLU A 430 17.68 10.88 25.19
CA GLU A 430 16.60 11.14 24.23
C GLU A 430 16.15 9.87 23.46
N ASN A 431 17.04 8.88 23.33
CA ASN A 431 16.79 7.61 22.64
C ASN A 431 16.53 6.45 23.60
N ALA A 432 16.65 6.68 24.92
CA ALA A 432 16.64 5.63 25.94
C ALA A 432 15.41 4.73 25.89
N GLU A 433 14.22 5.34 25.89
CA GLU A 433 12.95 4.61 25.86
C GLU A 433 12.70 3.92 24.51
N TRP A 434 13.16 4.53 23.41
CA TRP A 434 13.09 3.92 22.09
C TRP A 434 13.96 2.65 22.01
N ALA A 435 15.21 2.74 22.45
CA ALA A 435 16.15 1.64 22.40
C ALA A 435 15.71 0.47 23.30
N LYS A 436 15.23 0.75 24.52
CA LYS A 436 14.65 -0.27 25.42
C LYS A 436 13.46 -0.99 24.78
N ARG A 437 12.57 -0.26 24.09
CA ARG A 437 11.44 -0.87 23.36
C ARG A 437 11.90 -1.74 22.20
N CYS A 438 12.94 -1.33 21.47
CA CYS A 438 13.50 -2.16 20.41
C CYS A 438 14.05 -3.48 20.96
N ILE A 439 14.82 -3.41 22.06
CA ILE A 439 15.35 -4.59 22.76
C ILE A 439 14.19 -5.49 23.21
N ALA A 440 13.16 -4.92 23.85
CA ALA A 440 12.00 -5.69 24.31
C ALA A 440 11.27 -6.37 23.15
N ASN A 441 11.05 -5.68 22.02
CA ASN A 441 10.39 -6.27 20.86
C ASN A 441 11.20 -7.42 20.25
N ILE A 442 12.52 -7.27 20.15
CA ILE A 442 13.41 -8.33 19.64
C ILE A 442 13.37 -9.53 20.59
N LYS A 443 13.51 -9.31 21.90
CA LYS A 443 13.49 -10.39 22.92
C LYS A 443 12.15 -11.11 23.04
N ASN A 444 11.04 -10.42 22.76
CA ASN A 444 9.70 -11.01 22.78
C ASN A 444 9.33 -11.73 21.46
N SER A 445 10.17 -11.62 20.43
CA SER A 445 10.00 -12.30 19.14
C SER A 445 10.61 -13.70 19.18
N ASN A 446 10.34 -14.51 18.16
CA ASN A 446 10.87 -15.86 18.08
C ASN A 446 12.38 -15.85 17.75
N PRO A 447 13.26 -16.49 18.56
CA PRO A 447 14.71 -16.43 18.36
C PRO A 447 15.19 -16.98 17.02
N LEU A 448 14.62 -18.11 16.57
CA LEU A 448 14.95 -18.72 15.28
C LEU A 448 14.60 -17.80 14.12
N SER A 449 13.42 -17.19 14.17
CA SER A 449 12.95 -16.23 13.16
C SER A 449 13.84 -14.99 13.07
N ILE A 450 14.37 -14.52 14.21
CA ILE A 450 15.32 -13.40 14.25
C ILE A 450 16.63 -13.78 13.56
N LYS A 451 17.23 -14.94 13.89
CA LYS A 451 18.48 -15.41 13.26
C LYS A 451 18.31 -15.68 11.76
N ILE A 452 17.20 -16.31 11.33
CA ILE A 452 16.87 -16.49 9.91
C ILE A 452 16.76 -15.13 9.20
N THR A 453 16.07 -14.17 9.81
CA THR A 453 15.91 -12.82 9.24
C THR A 453 17.25 -12.11 9.12
N MET A 454 18.13 -12.19 10.13
CA MET A 454 19.49 -11.65 10.07
C MET A 454 20.28 -12.25 8.90
N GLN A 455 20.30 -13.57 8.76
CA GLN A 455 21.00 -14.25 7.66
C GLN A 455 20.41 -13.86 6.29
N LEU A 456 19.09 -13.77 6.18
CA LEU A 456 18.43 -13.30 4.97
C LEU A 456 18.87 -11.88 4.57
N PHE A 457 18.99 -10.94 5.52
CA PHE A 457 19.49 -9.59 5.22
C PHE A 457 20.98 -9.56 4.86
N ASN A 458 21.79 -10.41 5.50
CA ASN A 458 23.22 -10.53 5.22
C ASN A 458 23.51 -11.17 3.84
N GLU A 459 22.68 -12.13 3.42
CA GLU A 459 22.82 -12.90 2.17
C GLU A 459 21.89 -12.43 1.02
N SER A 460 21.32 -11.23 1.13
CA SER A 460 20.49 -10.66 0.06
C SER A 460 21.24 -9.57 -0.69
N PRO A 461 22.18 -9.92 -1.59
CA PRO A 461 22.86 -8.92 -2.39
C PRO A 461 21.86 -8.23 -3.32
N SER A 462 22.11 -6.97 -3.62
CA SER A 462 21.21 -6.13 -4.43
C SER A 462 20.97 -6.68 -5.85
N ASN A 463 21.91 -7.47 -6.37
CA ASN A 463 21.86 -8.09 -7.70
C ASN A 463 21.20 -9.49 -7.73
N LEU A 464 20.66 -9.99 -6.62
CA LEU A 464 20.02 -11.31 -6.59
C LEU A 464 18.78 -11.33 -7.51
N LYS A 465 18.74 -12.35 -8.39
CA LYS A 465 17.66 -12.60 -9.35
C LYS A 465 16.33 -12.82 -8.62
N SER A 466 15.22 -12.35 -9.21
CA SER A 466 13.94 -12.42 -8.48
C SER A 466 13.42 -13.82 -8.24
N SER A 467 13.58 -14.71 -9.22
CA SER A 467 13.26 -16.13 -9.09
C SER A 467 13.96 -16.78 -7.89
N VAL A 468 15.26 -16.51 -7.71
CA VAL A 468 16.08 -17.15 -6.68
C VAL A 468 15.60 -16.78 -5.27
N TYR A 469 15.25 -15.52 -5.01
CA TYR A 469 14.79 -15.15 -3.67
C TYR A 469 13.39 -15.70 -3.37
N PHE A 470 12.47 -15.75 -4.35
CA PHE A 470 11.15 -16.34 -4.12
C PHE A 470 11.23 -17.86 -3.93
N GLU A 471 12.15 -18.54 -4.60
CA GLU A 471 12.45 -19.95 -4.34
C GLU A 471 13.04 -20.16 -2.94
N ARG A 472 13.97 -19.30 -2.50
CA ARG A 472 14.53 -19.33 -1.14
C ARG A 472 13.47 -19.06 -0.08
N ASP A 473 12.64 -18.02 -0.26
CA ASP A 473 11.51 -17.72 0.64
C ASP A 473 10.55 -18.91 0.72
N TYR A 474 10.25 -19.56 -0.40
CA TYR A 474 9.42 -20.76 -0.44
C TYR A 474 10.04 -21.92 0.37
N ASN A 475 11.31 -22.25 0.11
CA ASN A 475 12.00 -23.35 0.80
C ASN A 475 12.09 -23.10 2.31
N LEU A 476 12.43 -21.89 2.74
CA LEU A 476 12.45 -21.51 4.16
C LEU A 476 11.06 -21.62 4.80
N SER A 477 10.01 -21.20 4.08
CA SER A 477 8.63 -21.33 4.55
C SER A 477 8.26 -22.81 4.78
N MET A 478 8.57 -23.68 3.81
CA MET A 478 8.34 -25.13 3.90
C MET A 478 9.17 -25.79 5.00
N SER A 479 10.42 -25.36 5.18
CA SER A 479 11.29 -25.82 6.24
C SER A 479 10.70 -25.52 7.62
N LEU A 480 10.29 -24.27 7.88
CA LEU A 480 9.69 -23.87 9.15
C LEU A 480 8.40 -24.65 9.43
N ILE A 481 7.57 -24.89 8.40
CA ILE A 481 6.29 -25.58 8.57
C ILE A 481 6.44 -27.07 8.82
N SER A 482 7.43 -27.71 8.18
CA SER A 482 7.63 -29.16 8.23
C SER A 482 8.21 -29.64 9.56
N GLN A 483 8.70 -28.73 10.41
CA GLN A 483 9.24 -29.11 11.71
C GLN A 483 8.16 -29.59 12.68
N GLU A 484 8.48 -30.69 13.37
CA GLU A 484 7.72 -31.11 14.54
C GLU A 484 7.78 -30.00 15.61
N ASN A 485 6.63 -29.66 16.18
CA ASN A 485 6.49 -28.54 17.13
C ASN A 485 7.01 -27.21 16.57
N SER A 486 6.76 -26.92 15.29
CA SER A 486 7.11 -25.66 14.63
C SER A 486 6.67 -24.44 15.44
N ASP A 487 7.61 -23.52 15.65
CA ASP A 487 7.38 -22.24 16.32
C ASP A 487 6.39 -21.35 15.57
N LEU A 488 6.25 -21.51 14.25
CA LEU A 488 5.21 -20.82 13.48
C LEU A 488 3.81 -21.21 13.97
N TRP A 489 3.57 -22.51 14.16
CA TRP A 489 2.27 -23.00 14.64
C TRP A 489 1.99 -22.53 16.06
N GLU A 490 3.01 -22.51 16.92
CA GLU A 490 2.87 -21.95 18.27
C GLU A 490 2.60 -20.45 18.25
N GLY A 491 3.30 -19.69 17.41
CA GLY A 491 3.13 -18.24 17.28
C GLY A 491 1.72 -17.87 16.80
N ILE A 492 1.22 -18.57 15.78
CA ILE A 492 -0.16 -18.39 15.29
C ILE A 492 -1.16 -18.73 16.40
N ARG A 493 -1.00 -19.88 17.04
CA ARG A 493 -1.89 -20.34 18.11
C ARG A 493 -1.92 -19.37 19.29
N ALA A 494 -0.75 -18.93 19.76
CA ALA A 494 -0.66 -18.06 20.92
C ALA A 494 -1.12 -16.63 20.61
N ARG A 495 -0.62 -16.02 19.52
CA ARG A 495 -0.86 -14.60 19.22
C ARG A 495 -2.20 -14.36 18.53
N LEU A 496 -2.56 -15.16 17.53
CA LEU A 496 -3.75 -14.90 16.68
C LEU A 496 -5.02 -15.57 17.22
N ILE A 497 -4.90 -16.74 17.85
CA ILE A 497 -6.08 -17.50 18.35
C ILE A 497 -6.36 -17.17 19.82
N TYR A 498 -5.36 -17.29 20.69
CA TYR A 498 -5.57 -17.17 22.15
C TYR A 498 -5.17 -15.81 22.75
N ASN A 499 -4.50 -14.95 21.98
CA ASN A 499 -3.97 -13.66 22.43
C ASN A 499 -3.14 -13.77 23.74
N ARG A 500 -2.14 -14.65 23.74
CA ARG A 500 -1.22 -14.90 24.85
C ARG A 500 0.23 -14.95 24.39
N GLU A 501 1.16 -14.98 25.35
CA GLU A 501 2.56 -15.16 25.04
C GLU A 501 2.83 -16.59 24.52
N PRO A 502 3.56 -16.73 23.39
CA PRO A 502 3.94 -18.01 22.82
C PRO A 502 5.01 -18.71 23.66
N VAL A 503 4.99 -20.04 23.63
CA VAL A 503 6.03 -20.87 24.26
C VAL A 503 6.96 -21.40 23.16
N TRP A 504 7.95 -20.59 22.80
CA TRP A 504 8.92 -20.95 21.75
C TRP A 504 9.74 -22.20 22.09
N LYS A 505 10.12 -22.96 21.06
CA LYS A 505 11.04 -24.11 21.12
C LYS A 505 12.40 -23.68 21.66
N TYR A 506 12.95 -22.59 21.13
CA TYR A 506 14.18 -21.96 21.61
C TYR A 506 13.85 -20.78 22.53
N LYS A 507 14.43 -20.74 23.72
CA LYS A 507 14.13 -19.73 24.76
C LYS A 507 14.96 -18.46 24.63
N SER A 508 16.13 -18.55 24.00
CA SER A 508 17.03 -17.43 23.79
C SER A 508 17.66 -17.46 22.40
N LEU A 509 18.32 -16.37 22.01
CA LEU A 509 19.09 -16.29 20.77
C LEU A 509 20.32 -17.21 20.78
N ASP A 510 20.90 -17.47 21.95
CA ASP A 510 22.08 -18.32 22.13
C ASP A 510 21.79 -19.81 21.86
N GLU A 511 20.54 -20.25 22.09
CA GLU A 511 20.11 -21.62 21.81
C GLU A 511 19.97 -21.91 20.31
N VAL A 512 19.96 -20.87 19.46
CA VAL A 512 19.87 -21.00 18.00
C VAL A 512 21.26 -20.90 17.40
N THR A 513 21.91 -22.05 17.22
CA THR A 513 23.24 -22.14 16.60
C THR A 513 23.17 -21.92 15.09
N GLN A 514 24.31 -21.58 14.47
CA GLN A 514 24.38 -21.39 13.02
C GLN A 514 24.00 -22.67 12.26
N GLU A 515 24.33 -23.85 12.79
CA GLU A 515 23.96 -25.13 12.17
C GLU A 515 22.44 -25.32 12.10
N ILE A 516 21.69 -24.86 13.11
CA ILE A 516 20.22 -24.89 13.09
C ILE A 516 19.70 -23.98 11.98
N VAL A 517 20.27 -22.77 11.85
CA VAL A 517 19.86 -21.84 10.79
C VAL A 517 20.20 -22.42 9.41
N ASP A 518 21.40 -22.96 9.23
CA ASP A 518 21.86 -23.57 7.98
C ASP A 518 21.00 -24.76 7.57
N GLN A 519 20.48 -25.56 8.52
CA GLN A 519 19.51 -26.62 8.21
C GLN A 519 18.25 -26.08 7.53
N HIS A 520 17.80 -24.88 7.91
CA HIS A 520 16.66 -24.23 7.27
C HIS A 520 17.00 -23.70 5.87
N PHE A 521 18.18 -23.07 5.71
CA PHE A 521 18.61 -22.53 4.42
C PHE A 521 18.95 -23.62 3.39
N ASN A 522 19.43 -24.77 3.85
CA ASN A 522 19.74 -25.93 3.02
C ASN A 522 18.55 -26.88 2.81
N TYR A 523 17.38 -26.54 3.34
CA TYR A 523 16.18 -27.36 3.16
C TYR A 523 15.71 -27.33 1.70
N GLU A 524 15.47 -28.51 1.14
CA GLU A 524 14.77 -28.68 -0.13
C GLU A 524 13.62 -29.68 0.03
N PRO A 525 12.44 -29.43 -0.58
CA PRO A 525 11.36 -30.41 -0.61
C PRO A 525 11.83 -31.73 -1.24
N THR A 526 11.56 -32.85 -0.55
CA THR A 526 11.98 -34.20 -0.96
C THR A 526 11.24 -34.68 -2.20
N GLN A 527 9.96 -34.32 -2.35
CA GLN A 527 9.17 -34.65 -3.53
C GLN A 527 9.40 -33.59 -4.61
N GLN A 528 9.74 -34.03 -5.83
CA GLN A 528 9.91 -33.14 -6.97
C GLN A 528 8.65 -32.30 -7.24
N ALA A 529 7.46 -32.88 -7.04
CA ALA A 529 6.18 -32.19 -7.18
C ALA A 529 5.99 -31.04 -6.17
N ASP A 530 6.73 -31.03 -5.06
CA ASP A 530 6.67 -29.99 -4.03
C ASP A 530 7.77 -28.92 -4.21
N GLN A 531 8.72 -29.12 -5.12
CA GLN A 531 9.72 -28.10 -5.40
C GLN A 531 9.11 -26.92 -6.16
N LEU A 532 9.56 -25.71 -5.85
CA LEU A 532 9.24 -24.50 -6.62
C LEU A 532 10.47 -24.13 -7.46
N LYS A 533 10.28 -24.06 -8.77
CA LYS A 533 11.26 -23.52 -9.71
C LYS A 533 10.60 -22.43 -10.54
N LEU A 534 11.19 -21.24 -10.52
CA LEU A 534 10.69 -20.05 -11.18
C LEU A 534 11.60 -19.68 -12.34
N LYS A 535 10.99 -19.45 -13.50
CA LYS A 535 11.73 -18.90 -14.64
C LYS A 535 12.27 -17.52 -14.28
N HIS A 536 13.52 -17.30 -14.64
CA HIS A 536 14.16 -16.01 -14.43
C HIS A 536 13.66 -15.00 -15.46
N PHE A 537 13.19 -13.85 -14.95
CA PHE A 537 12.93 -12.65 -15.73
C PHE A 537 13.63 -11.47 -15.07
N LYS A 538 13.95 -10.45 -15.88
CA LYS A 538 14.43 -9.18 -15.34
C LYS A 538 13.31 -8.52 -14.51
N SER A 539 13.68 -8.00 -13.33
CA SER A 539 12.73 -7.38 -12.40
C SER A 539 12.30 -6.00 -12.92
N THR A 540 11.10 -5.92 -13.50
CA THR A 540 10.54 -4.69 -14.07
C THR A 540 10.20 -3.66 -12.98
N ASN A 541 9.83 -4.10 -11.78
CA ASN A 541 9.63 -3.18 -10.66
C ASN A 541 10.88 -2.33 -10.35
N LEU A 542 12.08 -2.93 -10.34
CA LEU A 542 13.35 -2.21 -10.13
C LEU A 542 13.65 -1.22 -11.24
N MET A 543 13.26 -1.55 -12.48
CA MET A 543 13.38 -0.63 -13.62
C MET A 543 12.52 0.61 -13.39
N PHE A 544 11.27 0.42 -12.95
CA PHE A 544 10.36 1.52 -12.62
C PHE A 544 10.82 2.31 -11.38
N GLU A 545 11.36 1.67 -10.36
CA GLU A 545 11.97 2.36 -9.21
C GLU A 545 13.11 3.28 -9.68
N THR A 546 14.05 2.74 -10.47
CA THR A 546 15.17 3.53 -11.00
C THR A 546 14.67 4.71 -11.84
N PHE A 547 13.59 4.50 -12.60
CA PHE A 547 12.95 5.55 -13.38
C PHE A 547 12.33 6.64 -12.48
N VAL A 548 11.66 6.26 -11.40
CA VAL A 548 11.09 7.19 -10.42
C VAL A 548 12.20 7.95 -9.68
N ASP A 549 13.24 7.26 -9.21
CA ASP A 549 14.37 7.88 -8.51
C ASP A 549 15.07 8.90 -9.39
N LYS A 550 15.31 8.55 -10.67
CA LYS A 550 15.87 9.47 -11.66
C LYS A 550 14.96 10.69 -11.85
N TYR A 551 13.66 10.49 -12.06
CA TYR A 551 12.76 11.62 -12.23
C TYR A 551 12.76 12.53 -11.01
N ILE A 552 12.69 11.97 -9.80
CA ILE A 552 12.69 12.75 -8.57
C ILE A 552 14.01 13.54 -8.47
N SER A 553 15.15 12.92 -8.75
CA SER A 553 16.44 13.61 -8.77
C SER A 553 16.51 14.73 -9.82
N ASP A 554 15.97 14.52 -11.02
CA ASP A 554 16.00 15.49 -12.11
C ASP A 554 15.05 16.68 -11.86
N ASN A 555 14.02 16.51 -11.03
CA ASN A 555 12.96 17.50 -10.79
C ASN A 555 12.92 18.04 -9.34
N GLN A 556 13.79 17.54 -8.45
CA GLN A 556 14.03 18.17 -7.15
C GLN A 556 14.89 19.42 -7.36
N VAL A 557 14.25 20.58 -7.42
CA VAL A 557 14.93 21.86 -7.27
C VAL A 557 15.19 22.05 -5.78
N GLU A 558 16.40 21.72 -5.32
CA GLU A 558 16.87 22.24 -4.02
C GLU A 558 17.02 23.75 -4.16
N LEU A 559 16.15 24.52 -3.52
CA LEU A 559 16.40 25.94 -3.28
C LEU A 559 17.66 26.03 -2.44
N ASN A 560 18.76 26.51 -3.02
CA ASN A 560 20.01 26.67 -2.27
C ASN A 560 19.95 27.96 -1.42
N GLU A 561 20.90 28.16 -0.49
CA GLU A 561 20.95 29.37 0.34
C GLU A 561 20.98 30.66 -0.51
N LYS A 562 21.54 30.65 -1.73
CA LYS A 562 21.51 31.81 -2.62
C LYS A 562 20.13 32.06 -3.21
N ASP A 563 19.36 31.01 -3.49
CA ASP A 563 17.96 31.12 -3.90
C ASP A 563 17.11 31.60 -2.72
N GLU A 564 17.32 31.08 -1.50
CA GLU A 564 16.65 31.58 -0.30
C GLU A 564 16.99 33.06 -0.02
N ILE A 565 18.22 33.49 -0.25
CA ILE A 565 18.64 34.90 -0.10
C ILE A 565 18.10 35.76 -1.25
N ALA A 566 18.06 35.25 -2.48
CA ALA A 566 17.50 35.97 -3.63
C ALA A 566 15.97 36.10 -3.55
N PHE A 567 15.31 35.16 -2.87
CA PHE A 567 13.87 35.10 -2.66
C PHE A 567 13.45 35.35 -1.19
N SER A 568 14.26 36.10 -0.42
CA SER A 568 13.85 36.68 0.87
C SER A 568 14.16 38.18 0.92
N THR A 569 13.35 38.93 1.69
CA THR A 569 13.62 40.36 1.91
C THR A 569 14.87 40.56 2.78
N LEU A 570 15.45 41.76 2.78
CA LEU A 570 16.65 42.14 3.56
C LEU A 570 16.58 41.74 5.06
N ASP A 571 15.38 41.54 5.60
CA ASP A 571 15.12 41.20 7.00
C ASP A 571 14.87 39.69 7.23
N ARG A 572 15.11 38.84 6.23
CA ARG A 572 14.83 37.37 6.24
C ARG A 572 13.36 37.00 6.52
N ASN A 573 12.43 37.93 6.30
CA ASN A 573 11.01 37.60 6.32
C ASN A 573 10.67 36.91 4.99
N PRO A 574 10.08 35.70 4.99
CA PRO A 574 9.64 35.05 3.76
C PRO A 574 8.65 35.99 3.08
N PHE A 575 8.84 36.25 1.78
CA PHE A 575 7.94 37.12 1.04
C PHE A 575 6.50 36.64 1.26
N THR A 576 5.66 37.58 1.69
CA THR A 576 4.28 37.43 2.17
C THR A 576 3.38 36.76 1.14
N SER A 577 2.13 36.44 1.53
CA SER A 577 1.06 35.85 0.71
C SER A 577 0.91 36.44 -0.70
N GLU A 578 1.32 37.69 -0.92
CA GLU A 578 1.36 38.35 -2.23
C GLU A 578 2.41 37.76 -3.19
N TYR A 579 3.48 37.16 -2.68
CA TYR A 579 4.50 36.47 -3.45
C TYR A 579 4.18 34.98 -3.65
N GLU A 580 3.43 34.36 -2.75
CA GLU A 580 2.74 33.11 -3.08
C GLU A 580 1.70 33.33 -4.17
N ASP A 581 1.00 34.45 -4.16
CA ASP A 581 0.09 34.83 -5.23
C ASP A 581 0.88 35.20 -6.49
N PHE A 582 2.06 35.82 -6.39
CA PHE A 582 2.96 36.02 -7.53
C PHE A 582 3.53 34.71 -8.08
N ILE A 583 3.93 33.74 -7.24
CA ILE A 583 4.38 32.40 -7.67
C ILE A 583 3.19 31.62 -8.24
N LYS A 584 2.01 31.70 -7.61
CA LYS A 584 0.78 31.13 -8.17
C LYS A 584 0.43 31.79 -9.49
N VAL A 585 0.63 33.10 -9.67
CA VAL A 585 0.40 33.85 -10.93
C VAL A 585 1.51 33.61 -11.95
N PHE A 586 2.75 33.44 -11.54
CA PHE A 586 3.93 33.20 -12.38
C PHE A 586 3.95 31.75 -12.86
N TYR A 587 3.57 30.79 -12.01
CA TYR A 587 3.38 29.39 -12.39
C TYR A 587 1.99 29.11 -12.96
N SER A 588 0.92 29.85 -12.61
CA SER A 588 -0.35 29.82 -13.36
C SER A 588 -0.23 30.52 -14.71
N GLY A 589 0.69 31.47 -14.83
CA GLY A 589 1.14 32.08 -16.09
C GLY A 589 2.07 31.14 -16.87
N ALA A 590 2.92 30.37 -16.18
CA ALA A 590 3.68 29.27 -16.81
C ALA A 590 2.78 28.10 -17.24
N HIS A 591 1.53 28.06 -16.75
CA HIS A 591 0.50 27.16 -17.24
C HIS A 591 -0.21 27.64 -18.52
N ASN A 592 0.23 28.73 -19.16
CA ASN A 592 -0.18 29.04 -20.52
C ASN A 592 0.88 29.83 -21.27
N LEU A 593 1.64 29.15 -22.15
CA LEU A 593 1.77 29.54 -23.58
C LEU A 593 2.84 28.78 -24.38
N ASN A 594 3.57 27.80 -23.81
CA ASN A 594 4.34 26.87 -24.64
C ASN A 594 3.58 25.58 -24.98
N PHE A 595 2.35 25.42 -24.49
CA PHE A 595 1.52 24.24 -24.76
C PHE A 595 0.50 24.46 -25.90
N TYR A 596 0.29 25.69 -26.38
CA TYR A 596 -0.52 25.97 -27.58
C TYR A 596 0.12 27.00 -28.53
N ARG A 597 1.08 26.49 -29.32
CA ARG A 597 1.26 26.68 -30.78
C ARG A 597 1.64 28.07 -31.35
N GLN A 598 2.69 28.05 -32.18
CA GLN A 598 2.83 28.81 -33.44
C GLN A 598 1.98 30.10 -33.56
N LYS A 599 2.48 31.22 -33.03
CA LYS A 599 2.07 32.58 -33.45
C LYS A 599 3.28 33.52 -33.42
N THR A 600 3.41 34.38 -34.43
CA THR A 600 4.58 35.24 -34.66
C THR A 600 4.41 36.63 -34.05
N TYR A 601 5.55 37.27 -33.77
CA TYR A 601 5.71 38.61 -33.16
C TYR A 601 4.76 39.70 -33.71
N GLN A 602 4.36 39.63 -34.97
CA GLN A 602 3.45 40.58 -35.62
C GLN A 602 2.01 40.54 -35.05
N GLU A 603 1.49 39.37 -34.69
CA GLU A 603 0.13 39.23 -34.15
C GLU A 603 0.00 39.75 -32.72
N VAL A 604 1.12 39.87 -32.01
CA VAL A 604 1.18 40.44 -30.64
C VAL A 604 1.17 41.97 -30.70
N MET A 605 1.79 42.57 -31.71
CA MET A 605 1.88 44.03 -31.87
C MET A 605 0.59 44.68 -32.37
N GLU A 606 -0.27 43.94 -33.08
CA GLU A 606 -1.55 44.45 -33.61
C GLU A 606 -2.69 44.46 -32.57
N ASN A 607 -2.54 43.77 -31.44
CA ASN A 607 -3.59 43.64 -30.40
C ASN A 607 -3.38 44.55 -29.18
N ILE A 608 -2.38 45.43 -29.19
CA ILE A 608 -2.19 46.44 -28.15
C ILE A 608 -3.01 47.68 -28.53
N HIS A 609 -4.10 47.95 -27.83
CA HIS A 609 -4.83 49.19 -27.99
C HIS A 609 -4.00 50.38 -27.48
N THR A 610 -3.99 51.48 -28.22
CA THR A 610 -3.20 52.69 -27.94
C THR A 610 -3.54 53.39 -26.61
N GLU A 611 -4.60 52.99 -25.91
CA GLU A 611 -4.92 53.51 -24.57
C GLU A 611 -4.13 52.80 -23.45
N ASP A 612 -3.58 51.61 -23.71
CA ASP A 612 -2.76 50.84 -22.75
C ASP A 612 -1.25 51.17 -22.84
N LEU A 613 -0.87 52.12 -23.70
CA LEU A 613 0.52 52.53 -23.95
C LEU A 613 0.90 53.91 -23.37
N ASN A 614 -0.04 54.63 -22.74
CA ASN A 614 0.20 55.84 -21.95
C ASN A 614 -0.09 55.57 -20.47
#